data_AF-A0A6V8PSW0-F1
#
_entry.id   AF-A0A6V8PSW0-F1
#
_cell.length_a   1.000
_cell.length_b   1.000
_cell.length_c   1.000
_cell.angle_alpha   90.00
_cell.angle_beta   90.00
_cell.angle_gamma   90.00
#
_symmetry.space_group_name_H-M   'P 1'
#
loop_
_entity.id
_entity.type
_entity.pdbx_description
1 polymer ?
#
loop_
_entity_poly.entity_id
_entity_poly.type
_entity_poly.pdbx_seq_one_letter_code
_entity_poly.pdbx_strand_id
1 'polypeptide(L)'
;MSASKKRPTPDDLDLSLGKRTRLHRILYEYGNKNGTALLLPIDQGLEHGPVDFFANPDSIDPDYQLRLAEEGGYSGIVFHIGLAQKYMKKYAGKVPLILKLNGKTAIPSDKYAFSPQTASVEDAVRLGADAVGYTLYVGSPAQGEDFIQFMQVREEAERYGMPVIVWSYPRGEAIEAKGGQDSLYAVDYAARVANELGADLVKLNMPEFDEKKMEQCPKPYNSCFLYFLV
;
A
#
# COMPACT_ATOMS: atom_id res chain seq x y z
N MET A 1 -28.56 -8.95 -13.33
CA MET A 1 -27.41 -8.92 -14.25
C MET A 1 -26.63 -7.65 -13.95
N SER A 2 -25.53 -7.74 -13.21
CA SER A 2 -24.63 -6.60 -13.05
C SER A 2 -24.01 -6.32 -14.42
N ALA A 3 -24.19 -5.12 -14.97
CA ALA A 3 -23.34 -4.70 -16.06
C ALA A 3 -21.89 -4.91 -15.61
N SER A 4 -21.09 -5.59 -16.43
CA SER A 4 -19.64 -5.67 -16.20
C SER A 4 -19.14 -4.22 -16.22
N LYS A 5 -18.89 -3.65 -15.04
CA LYS A 5 -18.34 -2.30 -14.94
C LYS A 5 -16.95 -2.37 -15.55
N LYS A 6 -16.73 -1.68 -16.68
CA LYS A 6 -15.41 -1.48 -17.26
C LYS A 6 -14.51 -0.88 -16.18
N ARG A 7 -13.35 -1.48 -15.91
CA ARG A 7 -12.38 -0.91 -14.96
C ARG A 7 -11.85 0.42 -15.51
N PRO A 8 -11.71 1.46 -14.68
CA PRO A 8 -11.07 2.69 -15.11
C PRO A 8 -9.64 2.40 -15.55
N THR A 9 -9.20 3.10 -16.59
CA THR A 9 -7.83 3.10 -17.09
C THR A 9 -7.17 4.43 -16.75
N PRO A 10 -5.82 4.55 -16.79
CA PRO A 10 -5.16 5.84 -16.59
C PRO A 10 -5.65 6.95 -17.53
N ASP A 11 -6.23 6.61 -18.68
CA ASP A 11 -6.84 7.59 -19.60
C ASP A 11 -8.14 8.19 -19.08
N ASP A 12 -8.89 7.42 -18.28
CA ASP A 12 -10.14 7.83 -17.65
C ASP A 12 -9.91 8.67 -16.37
N LEU A 13 -8.67 8.82 -15.91
CA LEU A 13 -8.29 9.46 -14.64
C LEU A 13 -7.58 10.81 -14.85
N ASP A 14 -7.84 11.78 -13.98
CA ASP A 14 -7.16 13.08 -13.98
C ASP A 14 -5.77 12.99 -13.33
N LEU A 15 -4.85 12.35 -14.05
CA LEU A 15 -3.48 12.10 -13.62
C LEU A 15 -2.49 12.88 -14.48
N SER A 16 -1.47 13.46 -13.84
CA SER A 16 -0.36 14.09 -14.55
C SER A 16 0.39 13.08 -15.44
N LEU A 17 1.04 13.58 -16.50
CA LEU A 17 1.73 12.73 -17.48
C LEU A 17 2.75 11.79 -16.82
N GLY A 18 3.51 12.28 -15.84
CA GLY A 18 4.48 11.47 -15.09
C GLY A 18 3.84 10.30 -14.35
N LYS A 19 2.70 10.53 -13.69
CA LYS A 19 1.94 9.47 -13.01
C LYS A 19 1.40 8.46 -14.02
N ARG A 20 0.83 8.92 -15.13
CA ARG A 20 0.33 8.06 -16.22
C ARG A 20 1.42 7.15 -16.78
N THR A 21 2.60 7.70 -17.10
CA THR A 21 3.73 6.91 -17.62
C THR A 21 4.17 5.82 -16.64
N ARG A 22 4.29 6.13 -15.35
CA ARG A 22 4.73 5.16 -14.34
C ARG A 22 3.66 4.11 -14.05
N LEU A 23 2.40 4.52 -13.91
CA LEU A 23 1.28 3.60 -13.74
C LEU A 23 1.09 2.70 -14.96
N HIS A 24 1.37 3.17 -16.17
CA HIS A 24 1.32 2.33 -17.37
C HIS A 24 2.28 1.13 -17.24
N ARG A 25 3.50 1.35 -16.76
CA ARG A 25 4.47 0.28 -16.51
C ARG A 25 3.94 -0.74 -15.51
N ILE A 26 3.49 -0.25 -14.34
CA ILE A 26 2.98 -1.10 -13.25
C ILE A 26 1.77 -1.92 -13.69
N LEU A 27 0.82 -1.31 -14.42
CA LEU A 27 -0.50 -1.88 -14.70
C LEU A 27 -0.61 -2.64 -16.04
N TYR A 28 0.29 -2.38 -17.00
CA TYR A 28 0.17 -2.89 -18.37
C TYR A 28 1.46 -3.48 -18.96
N GLU A 29 2.64 -3.13 -18.47
CA GLU A 29 3.90 -3.70 -18.99
C GLU A 29 4.35 -4.92 -18.17
N TYR A 30 4.21 -4.85 -16.85
CA TYR A 30 4.61 -5.89 -15.91
C TYR A 30 3.41 -6.60 -15.24
N GLY A 31 3.67 -7.72 -14.58
CA GLY A 31 2.69 -8.56 -13.89
C GLY A 31 1.65 -9.18 -14.83
N ASN A 32 0.40 -9.24 -14.36
CA ASN A 32 -0.72 -9.80 -15.12
C ASN A 32 -1.26 -8.86 -16.22
N LYS A 33 -0.74 -7.62 -16.30
CA LYS A 33 -1.11 -6.59 -17.27
C LYS A 33 -2.62 -6.27 -17.22
N ASN A 34 -3.15 -5.68 -18.28
CA ASN A 34 -4.58 -5.42 -18.44
C ASN A 34 -5.20 -4.58 -17.31
N GLY A 35 -4.46 -3.60 -16.79
CA GLY A 35 -4.93 -2.73 -15.70
C GLY A 35 -4.85 -3.40 -14.33
N THR A 36 -3.92 -4.32 -14.12
CA THR A 36 -3.73 -5.01 -12.84
C THR A 36 -2.27 -4.97 -12.40
N ALA A 37 -2.05 -5.00 -11.09
CA ALA A 37 -0.74 -5.03 -10.49
C ALA A 37 -0.55 -6.31 -9.65
N LEU A 38 0.62 -6.94 -9.78
CA LEU A 38 1.09 -8.00 -8.89
C LEU A 38 2.38 -7.52 -8.22
N LEU A 39 2.28 -7.15 -6.95
CA LEU A 39 3.40 -6.59 -6.19
C LEU A 39 4.03 -7.64 -5.27
N LEU A 40 5.35 -7.58 -5.10
CA LEU A 40 6.10 -8.36 -4.12
C LEU A 40 6.57 -7.46 -2.97
N PRO A 41 5.78 -7.35 -1.87
CA PRO A 41 6.18 -6.53 -0.73
C PRO A 41 7.26 -7.23 0.11
N ILE A 42 8.38 -6.55 0.34
CA ILE A 42 9.51 -7.00 1.18
C ILE A 42 9.87 -5.88 2.17
N ASP A 43 8.86 -5.17 2.68
CA ASP A 43 8.96 -4.14 3.70
C ASP A 43 8.74 -4.67 5.14
N GLN A 44 8.22 -5.90 5.28
CA GLN A 44 7.93 -6.55 6.57
C GLN A 44 9.15 -6.74 7.48
N GLY A 45 10.38 -6.69 6.94
CA GLY A 45 11.58 -6.72 7.77
C GLY A 45 11.66 -5.56 8.76
N LEU A 46 11.08 -4.40 8.41
CA LEU A 46 10.92 -3.28 9.35
C LEU A 46 9.70 -3.51 10.27
N GLU A 47 8.56 -3.86 9.69
CA GLU A 47 7.26 -3.96 10.39
C GLU A 47 7.19 -5.09 11.41
N HIS A 48 7.69 -6.29 11.06
CA HIS A 48 7.56 -7.51 11.87
C HIS A 48 8.91 -8.03 12.38
N GLY A 49 10.02 -7.45 11.93
CA GLY A 49 11.35 -7.98 12.18
C GLY A 49 11.64 -9.24 11.34
N PRO A 50 12.56 -10.12 11.78
CA PRO A 50 13.04 -11.23 10.94
C PRO A 50 12.09 -12.44 10.91
N VAL A 51 11.00 -12.43 11.68
CA VAL A 51 10.16 -13.61 11.93
C VAL A 51 9.54 -14.20 10.66
N ASP A 52 9.18 -13.35 9.70
CA ASP A 52 8.53 -13.76 8.45
C ASP A 52 9.48 -14.47 7.49
N PHE A 53 10.80 -14.39 7.73
CA PHE A 53 11.82 -14.98 6.86
C PHE A 53 12.27 -16.37 7.34
N PHE A 54 11.86 -16.82 8.53
CA PHE A 54 12.34 -18.10 9.09
C PHE A 54 11.71 -19.32 8.43
N ALA A 55 10.47 -19.22 7.93
CA ALA A 55 9.81 -20.34 7.27
C ALA A 55 10.48 -20.72 5.93
N ASN A 56 11.15 -19.76 5.28
CA ASN A 56 11.90 -19.96 4.06
C ASN A 56 13.27 -19.25 4.15
N PRO A 57 14.36 -19.93 4.57
CA PRO A 57 15.64 -19.29 4.82
C PRO A 57 16.23 -18.51 3.63
N ASP A 58 15.99 -18.93 2.39
CA ASP A 58 16.44 -18.21 1.19
C ASP A 58 15.85 -16.80 1.10
N SER A 59 14.66 -16.61 1.68
CA SER A 59 13.95 -15.33 1.69
C SER A 59 14.66 -14.23 2.49
N ILE A 60 15.62 -14.60 3.34
CA ILE A 60 16.46 -13.68 4.11
C ILE A 60 17.38 -12.86 3.18
N ASP A 61 17.78 -13.41 2.03
CA ASP A 61 18.61 -12.70 1.05
C ASP A 61 17.74 -11.86 0.10
N PRO A 62 17.87 -10.52 0.10
CA PRO A 62 17.13 -9.68 -0.83
C PRO A 62 17.43 -9.95 -2.31
N ASP A 63 18.60 -10.52 -2.68
CA ASP A 63 18.86 -10.91 -4.07
C ASP A 63 17.94 -12.06 -4.52
N TYR A 64 17.61 -13.00 -3.63
CA TYR A 64 16.62 -14.05 -3.93
C TYR A 64 15.27 -13.45 -4.30
N GLN A 65 14.79 -12.47 -3.52
CA GLN A 65 13.52 -11.79 -3.76
C GLN A 65 13.51 -11.02 -5.08
N LEU A 66 14.62 -10.36 -5.40
CA LEU A 66 14.76 -9.63 -6.66
C LEU A 66 14.81 -10.54 -7.88
N ARG A 67 15.51 -11.69 -7.80
CA ARG A 67 15.47 -12.70 -8.88
C ARG A 67 14.06 -13.22 -9.07
N LEU A 68 13.34 -13.52 -7.98
CA LEU A 68 11.95 -13.94 -8.05
C LEU A 68 11.05 -12.88 -8.70
N ALA A 69 11.26 -11.60 -8.36
CA ALA A 69 10.54 -10.48 -8.96
C ALA A 69 10.81 -10.35 -10.48
N GLU A 70 12.07 -10.49 -10.90
CA GLU A 70 12.48 -10.44 -12.30
C GLU A 70 11.94 -11.63 -13.09
N GLU A 71 12.17 -12.86 -12.63
CA GLU A 71 11.76 -14.11 -13.29
C GLU A 71 10.24 -14.25 -13.33
N GLY A 72 9.55 -13.85 -12.26
CA GLY A 72 8.09 -13.83 -12.19
C GLY A 72 7.45 -12.64 -12.89
N GLY A 73 8.24 -11.68 -13.38
CA GLY A 73 7.76 -10.49 -14.07
C GLY A 73 6.81 -9.64 -13.22
N TYR A 74 7.07 -9.47 -11.92
CA TYR A 74 6.19 -8.74 -11.01
C TYR A 74 6.02 -7.27 -11.43
N SER A 75 4.84 -6.70 -11.16
CA SER A 75 4.53 -5.28 -11.40
C SER A 75 5.36 -4.33 -10.54
N GLY A 76 5.96 -4.83 -9.46
CA GLY A 76 6.97 -4.13 -8.71
C GLY A 76 7.35 -4.85 -7.43
N ILE A 77 8.57 -4.58 -6.96
CA ILE A 77 9.03 -4.96 -5.63
C ILE A 77 8.90 -3.76 -4.69
N VAL A 78 8.45 -4.00 -3.45
CA VAL A 78 8.33 -2.95 -2.43
C VAL A 78 9.49 -3.06 -1.45
N PHE A 79 10.32 -2.02 -1.38
CA PHE A 79 11.47 -1.96 -0.49
C PHE A 79 11.52 -0.64 0.26
N HIS A 80 12.06 -0.67 1.47
CA HIS A 80 12.59 0.52 2.12
C HIS A 80 13.92 0.97 1.48
N ILE A 81 14.26 2.24 1.67
CA ILE A 81 15.40 2.91 1.06
C ILE A 81 16.74 2.17 1.23
N GLY A 82 16.99 1.58 2.41
CA GLY A 82 18.23 0.84 2.68
C GLY A 82 18.40 -0.40 1.79
N LEU A 83 17.33 -1.18 1.60
CA LEU A 83 17.35 -2.35 0.71
C LEU A 83 17.42 -1.92 -0.76
N ALA A 84 16.65 -0.91 -1.14
CA ALA A 84 16.65 -0.39 -2.50
C ALA A 84 18.06 0.07 -2.92
N GLN A 85 18.74 0.86 -2.10
CA GLN A 85 20.10 1.36 -2.38
C GLN A 85 21.15 0.25 -2.49
N LYS A 86 21.03 -0.79 -1.65
CA LYS A 86 22.04 -1.85 -1.58
C LYS A 86 21.89 -2.90 -2.68
N TYR A 87 20.65 -3.24 -3.08
CA TYR A 87 20.40 -4.44 -3.89
C TYR A 87 19.85 -4.17 -5.30
N MET A 88 19.23 -3.00 -5.56
CA MET A 88 18.57 -2.75 -6.86
C MET A 88 19.52 -2.57 -8.05
N LYS A 89 20.83 -2.33 -7.82
CA LYS A 89 21.78 -1.99 -8.90
C LYS A 89 21.79 -2.98 -10.06
N LYS A 90 21.70 -4.29 -9.79
CA LYS A 90 21.66 -5.36 -10.81
C LYS A 90 20.34 -5.41 -11.61
N TYR A 91 19.27 -4.88 -11.02
CA TYR A 91 17.89 -4.98 -11.49
C TYR A 91 17.34 -3.64 -12.00
N ALA A 92 18.17 -2.60 -12.03
CA ALA A 92 17.80 -1.27 -12.52
C ALA A 92 17.20 -1.34 -13.93
N GLY A 93 15.98 -0.83 -14.10
CA GLY A 93 15.22 -0.87 -15.36
C GLY A 93 14.63 -2.23 -15.72
N LYS A 94 14.85 -3.28 -14.91
CA LYS A 94 14.31 -4.63 -15.14
C LYS A 94 13.18 -4.97 -14.18
N VAL A 95 13.33 -4.59 -12.91
CA VAL A 95 12.31 -4.78 -11.86
C VAL A 95 11.80 -3.41 -11.43
N PRO A 96 10.49 -3.11 -11.58
CA PRO A 96 9.92 -1.87 -11.10
C PRO A 96 10.06 -1.75 -9.58
N LEU A 97 10.44 -0.56 -9.11
CA LEU A 97 10.59 -0.28 -7.69
C LEU A 97 9.41 0.53 -7.16
N ILE A 98 8.84 0.07 -6.05
CA ILE A 98 7.95 0.85 -5.20
C ILE A 98 8.72 1.18 -3.93
N LEU A 99 9.11 2.44 -3.76
CA LEU A 99 9.86 2.84 -2.58
C LEU A 99 8.90 3.03 -1.40
N LYS A 100 9.02 2.21 -0.36
CA LYS A 100 8.25 2.36 0.88
C LYS A 100 8.81 3.53 1.68
N LEU A 101 8.02 4.60 1.78
CA LEU A 101 8.45 5.88 2.36
C LEU A 101 8.38 5.92 3.87
N ASN A 102 7.48 5.16 4.48
CA ASN A 102 7.28 5.14 5.93
C ASN A 102 7.10 3.72 6.42
N GLY A 103 7.31 3.52 7.72
CA GLY A 103 7.06 2.25 8.37
C GLY A 103 7.33 2.36 9.85
N LYS A 104 6.87 1.37 10.60
CA LYS A 104 7.14 1.23 12.03
C LYS A 104 7.67 -0.16 12.31
N THR A 105 8.02 -0.41 13.55
CA THR A 105 8.31 -1.77 14.01
C THR A 105 7.09 -2.36 14.72
N ALA A 106 7.16 -3.64 15.07
CA ALA A 106 6.18 -4.30 15.93
C ALA A 106 6.27 -3.84 17.41
N ILE A 107 7.16 -2.89 17.73
CA ILE A 107 7.42 -2.41 19.09
C ILE A 107 7.53 -0.87 19.06
N PRO A 108 6.59 -0.10 19.64
CA PRO A 108 5.56 -0.50 20.61
C PRO A 108 4.28 -1.06 19.98
N SER A 109 3.26 -1.34 20.82
CA SER A 109 1.98 -1.90 20.38
C SER A 109 1.20 -0.97 19.43
N ASP A 110 0.30 -1.57 18.64
CA ASP A 110 -0.52 -0.87 17.64
C ASP A 110 -1.62 0.04 18.23
N LYS A 111 -1.71 0.18 19.55
CA LYS A 111 -2.69 1.04 20.21
C LYS A 111 -2.56 2.52 19.79
N TYR A 112 -1.34 2.96 19.53
CA TYR A 112 -0.98 4.28 19.03
C TYR A 112 -0.15 4.15 17.75
N ALA A 113 -0.60 3.29 16.83
CA ALA A 113 0.14 3.02 15.60
C ALA A 113 0.38 4.32 14.80
N PHE A 114 1.65 4.59 14.50
CA PHE A 114 2.10 5.68 13.64
C PHE A 114 3.34 5.19 12.89
N SER A 115 3.35 5.35 11.56
CA SER A 115 4.49 4.98 10.73
C SER A 115 5.22 6.24 10.28
N PRO A 116 6.34 6.60 10.94
CA PRO A 116 7.12 7.77 10.53
C PRO A 116 7.76 7.56 9.16
N GLN A 117 7.83 8.64 8.38
CA GLN A 117 8.56 8.69 7.13
C GLN A 117 10.07 8.46 7.35
N THR A 118 10.63 7.53 6.59
CA THR A 118 12.04 7.13 6.56
C THR A 118 12.72 7.41 5.22
N ALA A 119 11.96 7.82 4.19
CA ALA A 119 12.47 8.26 2.89
C ALA A 119 11.54 9.31 2.27
N SER A 120 12.08 10.14 1.36
CA SER A 120 11.31 11.17 0.64
C SER A 120 10.83 10.71 -0.74
N VAL A 121 9.92 11.47 -1.36
CA VAL A 121 9.58 11.25 -2.77
C VAL A 121 10.79 11.57 -3.67
N GLU A 122 11.61 12.55 -3.28
CA GLU A 122 12.86 12.86 -3.99
C GLU A 122 13.82 11.66 -4.01
N ASP A 123 13.92 10.90 -2.91
CA ASP A 123 14.68 9.65 -2.89
C ASP A 123 14.14 8.64 -3.89
N ALA A 124 12.81 8.52 -3.99
CA ALA A 124 12.17 7.63 -4.96
C ALA A 124 12.50 8.03 -6.40
N VAL A 125 12.47 9.33 -6.71
CA VAL A 125 12.87 9.86 -8.02
C VAL A 125 14.33 9.54 -8.30
N ARG A 126 15.22 9.81 -7.35
CA ARG A 126 16.66 9.56 -7.47
C ARG A 126 16.99 8.07 -7.68
N LEU A 127 16.22 7.17 -7.08
CA LEU A 127 16.36 5.73 -7.23
C LEU A 127 15.68 5.17 -8.50
N GLY A 128 14.96 6.00 -9.25
CA GLY A 128 14.24 5.57 -10.45
C GLY A 128 13.00 4.74 -10.14
N ALA A 129 12.34 4.98 -9.00
CA ALA A 129 11.12 4.28 -8.63
C ALA A 129 9.95 4.61 -9.58
N ASP A 130 9.06 3.62 -9.75
CA ASP A 130 7.82 3.77 -10.52
C ASP A 130 6.64 4.16 -9.62
N ALA A 131 6.72 3.96 -8.31
CA ALA A 131 5.77 4.51 -7.35
C ALA A 131 6.40 4.67 -5.97
N VAL A 132 5.69 5.36 -5.09
CA VAL A 132 5.97 5.37 -3.65
C VAL A 132 4.87 4.65 -2.89
N GLY A 133 5.25 3.99 -1.79
CA GLY A 133 4.33 3.33 -0.88
C GLY A 133 4.27 4.01 0.47
N TYR A 134 3.07 4.28 0.96
CA TYR A 134 2.83 4.93 2.25
C TYR A 134 1.79 4.14 3.06
N THR A 135 2.06 3.88 4.34
CA THR A 135 1.10 3.25 5.25
C THR A 135 0.34 4.32 6.02
N LEU A 136 -0.97 4.22 6.04
CA LEU A 136 -1.87 5.08 6.77
C LEU A 136 -2.64 4.25 7.81
N TYR A 137 -2.59 4.64 9.08
CA TYR A 137 -3.32 3.93 10.15
C TYR A 137 -4.64 4.59 10.51
N VAL A 138 -5.69 4.22 9.77
CA VAL A 138 -7.03 4.79 9.97
C VAL A 138 -7.63 4.34 11.30
N GLY A 139 -8.08 5.28 12.11
CA GLY A 139 -8.63 5.01 13.45
C GLY A 139 -7.58 5.01 14.57
N SER A 140 -6.29 5.10 14.25
CA SER A 140 -5.24 5.31 15.26
C SER A 140 -5.44 6.68 15.95
N PRO A 141 -5.19 6.82 17.26
CA PRO A 141 -5.16 8.12 17.92
C PRO A 141 -4.18 9.11 17.26
N ALA A 142 -3.13 8.62 16.61
CA ALA A 142 -2.12 9.42 15.92
C ALA A 142 -2.49 9.77 14.45
N GLN A 143 -3.66 9.37 13.95
CA GLN A 143 -4.01 9.55 12.53
C GLN A 143 -3.97 11.02 12.06
N GLY A 144 -4.19 11.99 12.96
CA GLY A 144 -4.10 13.41 12.62
C GLY A 144 -2.67 13.83 12.23
N GLU A 145 -1.67 13.29 12.92
CA GLU A 145 -0.25 13.48 12.59
C GLU A 145 0.09 12.80 11.27
N ASP A 146 -0.44 11.58 11.07
CA ASP A 146 -0.28 10.80 9.83
C ASP A 146 -0.84 11.53 8.61
N PHE A 147 -1.99 12.20 8.74
CA PHE A 147 -2.60 12.98 7.66
C PHE A 147 -1.74 14.19 7.27
N ILE A 148 -1.08 14.84 8.24
CA ILE A 148 -0.19 15.98 7.97
C ILE A 148 1.07 15.50 7.26
N GLN A 149 1.67 14.37 7.68
CA GLN A 149 2.82 13.78 6.99
C GLN A 149 2.44 13.34 5.57
N PHE A 150 1.30 12.68 5.40
CA PHE A 150 0.83 12.22 4.10
C PHE A 150 0.50 13.37 3.14
N MET A 151 -0.05 14.49 3.64
CA MET A 151 -0.27 15.69 2.83
C MET A 151 1.02 16.18 2.17
N GLN A 152 2.14 16.22 2.91
CA GLN A 152 3.45 16.61 2.39
C GLN A 152 3.94 15.64 1.32
N VAL A 153 3.84 14.32 1.58
CA VAL A 153 4.18 13.27 0.61
C VAL A 153 3.37 13.42 -0.68
N ARG A 154 2.06 13.66 -0.59
CA ARG A 154 1.18 13.84 -1.74
C ARG A 154 1.56 15.06 -2.57
N GLU A 155 1.88 16.18 -1.93
CA GLU A 155 2.32 17.40 -2.63
C GLU A 155 3.65 17.20 -3.36
N GLU A 156 4.61 16.50 -2.74
CA GLU A 156 5.86 16.12 -3.41
C GLU A 156 5.60 15.14 -4.57
N ALA A 157 4.75 14.15 -4.35
CA ALA A 157 4.40 13.17 -5.36
C ALA A 157 3.79 13.81 -6.61
N GLU A 158 2.89 14.78 -6.44
CA GLU A 158 2.35 15.52 -7.58
C GLU A 158 3.42 16.36 -8.28
N ARG A 159 4.30 17.04 -7.52
CA ARG A 159 5.42 17.83 -8.08
C ARG A 159 6.34 16.99 -8.97
N TYR A 160 6.57 15.72 -8.62
CA TYR A 160 7.45 14.81 -9.36
C TYR A 160 6.72 13.87 -10.32
N GLY A 161 5.39 13.96 -10.42
CA GLY A 161 4.57 13.01 -11.18
C GLY A 161 4.78 11.56 -10.72
N MET A 162 4.92 11.35 -9.41
CA MET A 162 5.14 10.05 -8.78
C MET A 162 3.80 9.47 -8.30
N PRO A 163 3.42 8.26 -8.73
CA PRO A 163 2.24 7.58 -8.19
C PRO A 163 2.40 7.24 -6.70
N VAL A 164 1.33 7.39 -5.93
CA VAL A 164 1.25 7.08 -4.51
C VAL A 164 0.33 5.90 -4.28
N ILE A 165 0.89 4.82 -3.73
CA ILE A 165 0.16 3.64 -3.28
C ILE A 165 -0.01 3.74 -1.77
N VAL A 166 -1.25 3.77 -1.28
CA VAL A 166 -1.55 3.85 0.15
C VAL A 166 -1.96 2.48 0.69
N TRP A 167 -1.16 1.95 1.61
CA TRP A 167 -1.54 0.86 2.51
C TRP A 167 -2.44 1.43 3.59
N SER A 168 -3.75 1.41 3.36
CA SER A 168 -4.73 1.99 4.27
C SER A 168 -5.23 0.93 5.23
N TYR A 169 -4.65 0.92 6.44
CA TYR A 169 -4.89 -0.12 7.42
C TYR A 169 -5.65 0.41 8.63
N PRO A 170 -6.85 -0.11 8.91
CA PRO A 170 -7.54 0.18 10.15
C PRO A 170 -6.70 -0.31 11.33
N ARG A 171 -6.41 0.56 12.31
CA ARG A 171 -5.67 0.21 13.53
C ARG A 171 -6.16 1.04 14.72
N GLY A 172 -5.86 0.54 15.92
CA GLY A 172 -6.17 1.22 17.18
C GLY A 172 -7.41 0.65 17.91
N GLU A 173 -7.51 0.94 19.20
CA GLU A 173 -8.54 0.36 20.08
C GLU A 173 -9.97 0.73 19.64
N ALA A 174 -10.15 1.91 19.03
CA ALA A 174 -11.45 2.35 18.52
C ALA A 174 -11.95 1.54 17.30
N ILE A 175 -11.03 0.96 16.53
CA ILE A 175 -11.34 0.04 15.44
C ILE A 175 -11.73 -1.33 16.00
N GLU A 176 -10.97 -1.83 16.98
CA GLU A 176 -11.28 -3.10 17.65
C GLU A 176 -12.65 -3.08 18.33
N ALA A 177 -13.03 -1.96 18.96
CA ALA A 177 -14.35 -1.78 19.56
C ALA A 177 -15.52 -1.74 18.55
N LYS A 178 -15.25 -1.68 17.24
CA LYS A 178 -16.24 -1.56 16.15
C LYS A 178 -16.21 -2.73 15.18
N GLY A 179 -15.89 -3.93 15.69
CA GLY A 179 -15.84 -5.16 14.90
C GLY A 179 -14.45 -5.55 14.40
N GLY A 180 -13.41 -4.79 14.72
CA GLY A 180 -12.03 -5.15 14.40
C GLY A 180 -11.52 -4.62 13.06
N GLN A 181 -10.19 -4.66 12.91
CA GLN A 181 -9.48 -4.14 11.75
C GLN A 181 -9.85 -4.78 10.40
N ASP A 182 -10.30 -6.04 10.43
CA ASP A 182 -10.69 -6.80 9.22
C ASP A 182 -12.21 -6.78 8.99
N SER A 183 -12.98 -5.99 9.75
CA SER A 183 -14.41 -5.83 9.50
C SER A 183 -14.68 -5.07 8.20
N LEU A 184 -15.82 -5.36 7.55
CA LEU A 184 -16.25 -4.63 6.34
C LEU A 184 -16.33 -3.12 6.59
N TYR A 185 -16.85 -2.71 7.76
CA TYR A 185 -16.89 -1.30 8.16
C TYR A 185 -15.50 -0.65 8.18
N ALA A 186 -14.53 -1.30 8.83
CA ALA A 186 -13.20 -0.76 9.02
C ALA A 186 -12.46 -0.64 7.68
N VAL A 187 -12.48 -1.71 6.87
CA VAL A 187 -11.80 -1.76 5.57
C VAL A 187 -12.42 -0.78 4.57
N ASP A 188 -13.76 -0.71 4.47
CA ASP A 188 -14.45 0.21 3.56
C ASP A 188 -14.17 1.67 3.94
N TYR A 189 -14.17 1.98 5.24
CA TYR A 189 -13.85 3.33 5.69
C TYR A 189 -12.38 3.69 5.42
N ALA A 190 -11.45 2.77 5.65
CA ALA A 190 -10.04 2.98 5.31
C ALA A 190 -9.82 3.20 3.81
N ALA A 191 -10.56 2.49 2.96
CA ALA A 191 -10.55 2.70 1.52
C ALA A 191 -11.02 4.11 1.14
N ARG A 192 -12.14 4.55 1.74
CA ARG A 192 -12.67 5.90 1.52
C ARG A 192 -11.70 6.98 1.98
N VAL A 193 -11.08 6.83 3.15
CA VAL A 193 -10.09 7.79 3.66
C VAL A 193 -8.92 7.92 2.69
N ALA A 194 -8.35 6.82 2.21
CA ALA A 194 -7.24 6.87 1.26
C ALA A 194 -7.62 7.56 -0.06
N ASN A 195 -8.84 7.33 -0.55
CA ASN A 195 -9.35 8.02 -1.74
C ASN A 195 -9.50 9.54 -1.53
N GLU A 196 -10.12 9.97 -0.42
CA GLU A 196 -10.27 11.40 -0.08
C GLU A 196 -8.93 12.10 0.14
N LEU A 197 -7.93 11.38 0.63
CA LEU A 197 -6.58 11.92 0.81
C LEU A 197 -5.75 11.90 -0.49
N GLY A 198 -6.28 11.36 -1.59
CA GLY A 198 -5.66 11.44 -2.91
C GLY A 198 -4.63 10.34 -3.22
N ALA A 199 -4.86 9.13 -2.72
CA ALA A 199 -4.12 7.95 -3.18
C ALA A 199 -4.39 7.66 -4.66
N ASP A 200 -3.35 7.30 -5.43
CA ASP A 200 -3.53 6.85 -6.82
C ASP A 200 -3.90 5.36 -6.88
N LEU A 201 -3.41 4.56 -5.92
CA LEU A 201 -3.77 3.16 -5.69
C LEU A 201 -3.92 2.90 -4.19
N VAL A 202 -4.85 2.01 -3.81
CA VAL A 202 -5.08 1.66 -2.40
C VAL A 202 -4.87 0.16 -2.18
N LYS A 203 -4.02 -0.18 -1.21
CA LYS A 203 -3.83 -1.54 -0.69
C LYS A 203 -4.62 -1.66 0.62
N LEU A 204 -5.51 -2.64 0.66
CA LEU A 204 -6.43 -2.91 1.77
C LEU A 204 -6.29 -4.35 2.25
N ASN A 205 -6.75 -4.59 3.47
CA ASN A 205 -7.05 -5.95 3.95
C ASN A 205 -8.27 -6.51 3.21
N MET A 206 -8.35 -7.83 3.09
CA MET A 206 -9.59 -8.49 2.69
C MET A 206 -10.52 -8.52 3.91
N PRO A 207 -11.76 -8.01 3.82
CA PRO A 207 -12.66 -8.10 4.96
C PRO A 207 -12.99 -9.54 5.31
N GLU A 208 -13.05 -9.82 6.60
CA GLU A 208 -13.52 -11.07 7.16
C GLU A 208 -14.99 -10.95 7.59
N PHE A 209 -15.77 -11.98 7.29
CA PHE A 209 -17.16 -12.07 7.70
C PHE A 209 -17.27 -12.95 8.94
N ASP A 210 -17.38 -12.31 10.10
CA ASP A 210 -17.65 -12.94 11.40
C ASP A 210 -18.94 -12.35 11.97
N GLU A 211 -19.99 -13.17 12.07
CA GLU A 211 -21.32 -12.75 12.54
C GLU A 211 -21.27 -12.03 13.90
N LYS A 212 -20.42 -12.49 14.84
CA LYS A 212 -20.31 -11.89 16.17
C LYS A 212 -19.64 -10.53 16.15
N LYS A 213 -18.66 -10.34 15.27
CA LYS A 213 -17.99 -9.04 15.09
C LYS A 213 -18.87 -8.07 14.29
N MET A 214 -19.68 -8.59 13.36
CA MET A 214 -20.62 -7.78 12.59
C MET A 214 -21.65 -7.09 13.48
N GLU A 215 -22.16 -7.73 14.53
CA GLU A 215 -23.08 -7.11 15.49
C GLU A 215 -22.49 -5.86 16.17
N GLN A 216 -21.16 -5.80 16.31
CA GLN A 216 -20.42 -4.69 16.90
C GLN A 216 -20.13 -3.56 15.90
N CYS A 217 -20.30 -3.81 14.60
CA CYS A 217 -20.08 -2.80 13.57
C CYS A 217 -21.15 -1.68 13.68
N PRO A 218 -20.84 -0.45 13.26
CA PRO A 218 -21.84 0.60 13.14
C PRO A 218 -22.91 0.28 12.10
N LYS A 219 -24.13 0.79 12.27
CA LYS A 219 -25.16 0.75 11.21
C LYS A 219 -24.68 1.55 9.98
N PRO A 220 -24.94 1.09 8.74
CA PRO A 220 -25.70 -0.12 8.37
C PRO A 220 -24.86 -1.40 8.25
N TYR A 221 -23.56 -1.37 8.56
CA TYR A 221 -22.64 -2.50 8.38
C TYR A 221 -22.92 -3.70 9.30
N ASN A 222 -23.65 -3.49 10.41
CA ASN A 222 -24.11 -4.59 11.27
C ASN A 222 -25.32 -5.38 10.74
N SER A 223 -25.90 -4.97 9.62
CA SER A 223 -27.09 -5.64 9.06
C SER A 223 -27.07 -5.75 7.54
N CYS A 224 -26.06 -5.21 6.86
CA CYS A 224 -26.02 -5.13 5.41
C CYS A 224 -24.71 -5.67 4.86
N PHE A 225 -24.82 -6.54 3.86
CA PHE A 225 -23.72 -6.86 2.95
C PHE A 225 -23.63 -5.72 1.94
N LEU A 226 -22.88 -4.67 2.27
CA LEU A 226 -22.57 -3.63 1.30
C LEU A 226 -21.59 -4.21 0.28
N TYR A 227 -21.98 -4.18 -1.00
CA TYR A 227 -21.02 -4.35 -2.08
C TYR A 227 -20.09 -3.14 -2.03
N PHE A 228 -18.77 -3.39 -1.91
CA PHE A 228 -17.72 -2.39 -1.97
C PHE A 228 -18.07 -1.27 -2.98
N LEU A 229 -18.26 -0.05 -2.48
CA LEU A 229 -18.48 1.16 -3.27
C LEU A 229 -17.21 2.00 -3.22
N VAL A 230 -16.14 1.48 -3.82
CA VAL A 230 -14.90 2.21 -4.08
C VAL A 230 -14.49 1.96 -5.52
#